data_AF-A0A0F0CFB9-F1
#
_entry.id   AF-A0A0F0CFB9-F1
#
_cell.length_a   1.000
_cell.length_b   1.000
_cell.length_c   1.000
_cell.angle_alpha   90.00
_cell.angle_beta   90.00
_cell.angle_gamma   90.00
#
_symmetry.space_group_name_H-M   'P 1'
#
loop_
_entity.id
_entity.type
_entity.pdbx_description
1 polymer ?
#
loop_
_entity_poly.entity_id
_entity_poly.type
_entity_poly.pdbx_seq_one_letter_code
_entity_poly.pdbx_strand_id
1 'polypeptide(L)'
;MQHRPKYHFLPEKNWMNDPNGPIFHDGVHHLFYQYNPTDWHWGNLHWGHATSRDLVHWDHQPIALYPAVDRGETNCYSGSSYIHDGKIELIYTSVGAGDRRQIDGSEQWVAVTDDGITWKQIPENPVLTLKDHGGKRLTQWRDPFIFEYKGKTYLLIAGISDGKRGAVHIYTGEDARHWTYLGEFFSNSTPTKIIECPNVAVFGDKLLFLYSVWNQREVRYHIGTMDDQYCFVSESSGRIDYGEFFASQISFDGQGRTYLWGWLREFPRSLIYTDGEWAGVQAIPRVISLNEKQELVIRRLPETDRLRRESESITLREFTGRHVFGMEGNTVEVVARVKTDAPFSIRVLATEDLKEYTDIIIDPREGTMEVPLRSSSLLEEVDHNLLKGRFCRSEDGVVEVDILLDCSVLEVFINDNGCISPRVYPALDGKCISFASDGVVQEAELTVYRMEL
;
A
#
# COMPACT_ATOMS: atom_id res chain seq x y z
N MET A 1 23.71 -2.46 -5.56
CA MET A 1 22.43 -2.26 -6.25
C MET A 1 22.08 -0.78 -6.12
N GLN A 2 22.03 -0.05 -7.24
CA GLN A 2 21.60 1.35 -7.37
C GLN A 2 20.10 1.55 -7.08
N HIS A 3 19.23 0.63 -7.50
CA HIS A 3 17.77 0.79 -7.43
C HIS A 3 17.14 0.06 -6.24
N ARG A 4 17.84 -0.90 -5.63
CA ARG A 4 17.33 -1.64 -4.47
C ARG A 4 17.07 -0.71 -3.28
N PRO A 5 15.82 -0.55 -2.82
CA PRO A 5 15.48 0.20 -1.62
C PRO A 5 16.24 -0.35 -0.41
N LYS A 6 16.62 0.56 0.49
CA LYS A 6 17.38 0.23 1.69
C LYS A 6 16.51 0.16 2.93
N TYR A 7 15.48 0.99 3.06
CA TYR A 7 14.64 1.09 4.26
C TYR A 7 13.15 0.81 4.03
N HIS A 8 12.72 0.61 2.80
CA HIS A 8 11.44 -0.03 2.51
C HIS A 8 11.55 -1.55 2.62
N PHE A 9 10.48 -2.20 3.07
CA PHE A 9 10.46 -3.66 3.11
C PHE A 9 10.35 -4.25 1.69
N LEU A 10 11.18 -5.25 1.41
CA LEU A 10 11.23 -6.00 0.17
C LEU A 10 11.65 -7.45 0.46
N PRO A 11 11.40 -8.43 -0.43
CA PRO A 11 11.84 -9.78 -0.13
C PRO A 11 13.37 -9.87 -0.24
N GLU A 12 13.98 -10.85 0.43
CA GLU A 12 15.43 -11.09 0.33
C GLU A 12 15.87 -11.26 -1.13
N LYS A 13 15.04 -11.92 -1.93
CA LYS A 13 15.19 -12.17 -3.37
C LYS A 13 13.82 -12.35 -4.01
N ASN A 14 13.76 -12.46 -5.33
CA ASN A 14 12.60 -12.82 -6.12
C ASN A 14 11.41 -11.84 -6.01
N TRP A 15 10.19 -12.28 -6.32
CA TRP A 15 9.01 -11.45 -6.45
C TRP A 15 8.20 -11.36 -5.16
N MET A 16 7.81 -10.15 -4.78
CA MET A 16 6.68 -9.90 -3.88
C MET A 16 5.60 -9.02 -4.52
N ASN A 17 4.36 -9.15 -4.05
CA ASN A 17 3.32 -8.15 -4.27
C ASN A 17 2.55 -7.84 -2.97
N ASP A 18 1.27 -8.14 -2.91
CA ASP A 18 0.32 -7.70 -1.89
C ASP A 18 0.85 -7.95 -0.47
N PRO A 19 0.82 -6.96 0.45
CA PRO A 19 0.88 -7.28 1.87
C PRO A 19 -0.29 -8.19 2.22
N ASN A 20 -0.05 -9.16 3.09
CA ASN A 20 -1.03 -10.13 3.54
C ASN A 20 -1.02 -10.22 5.06
N GLY A 21 -2.20 -10.33 5.66
CA GLY A 21 -2.41 -10.48 7.11
C GLY A 21 -1.48 -9.69 8.03
N PRO A 22 -1.21 -8.38 7.81
CA PRO A 22 -0.40 -7.63 8.75
C PRO A 22 -1.12 -7.58 10.10
N ILE A 23 -0.42 -7.92 11.18
CA ILE A 23 -1.00 -7.99 12.53
C ILE A 23 0.01 -7.66 13.59
N PHE A 24 -0.43 -6.95 14.63
CA PHE A 24 0.35 -6.78 15.85
C PHE A 24 -0.12 -7.77 16.91
N HIS A 25 0.81 -8.55 17.45
CA HIS A 25 0.54 -9.52 18.50
C HIS A 25 1.75 -9.60 19.43
N ASP A 26 1.52 -9.59 20.74
CA ASP A 26 2.55 -9.73 21.77
C ASP A 26 3.80 -8.84 21.59
N GLY A 27 3.60 -7.58 21.18
CA GLY A 27 4.70 -6.62 21.01
C GLY A 27 5.48 -6.77 19.71
N VAL A 28 4.96 -7.53 18.74
CA VAL A 28 5.58 -7.80 17.44
C VAL A 28 4.59 -7.50 16.31
N HIS A 29 5.05 -6.76 15.31
CA HIS A 29 4.36 -6.62 14.04
C HIS A 29 4.76 -7.77 13.13
N HIS A 30 3.78 -8.51 12.61
CA HIS A 30 3.94 -9.50 11.57
C HIS A 30 3.49 -8.89 10.25
N LEU A 31 4.27 -9.10 9.20
CA LEU A 31 3.94 -8.79 7.82
C LEU A 31 4.09 -10.06 7.00
N PHE A 32 2.99 -10.53 6.41
CA PHE A 32 3.05 -11.53 5.35
C PHE A 32 2.90 -10.84 4.00
N TYR A 33 3.23 -11.55 2.94
CA TYR A 33 3.15 -11.01 1.60
C TYR A 33 3.12 -12.12 0.57
N GLN A 34 2.40 -11.91 -0.54
CA GLN A 34 2.51 -12.82 -1.68
C GLN A 34 3.96 -12.87 -2.16
N TYR A 35 4.50 -14.07 -2.30
CA TYR A 35 5.91 -14.30 -2.57
C TYR A 35 6.12 -15.43 -3.58
N ASN A 36 6.96 -15.21 -4.58
CA ASN A 36 7.48 -16.29 -5.42
C ASN A 36 8.89 -16.67 -4.94
N PRO A 37 9.08 -17.85 -4.32
CA PRO A 37 10.40 -18.24 -3.80
C PRO A 37 11.39 -18.67 -4.89
N THR A 38 10.97 -18.72 -6.16
CA THR A 38 11.75 -19.33 -7.26
C THR A 38 12.06 -18.38 -8.42
N ASP A 39 11.39 -17.24 -8.54
CA ASP A 39 11.55 -16.32 -9.68
C ASP A 39 11.19 -14.88 -9.26
N TRP A 40 11.82 -13.89 -9.85
CA TRP A 40 11.49 -12.47 -9.68
C TRP A 40 10.32 -12.01 -10.57
N HIS A 41 9.58 -12.94 -11.15
CA HIS A 41 8.29 -12.72 -11.79
C HIS A 41 7.14 -13.26 -10.95
N TRP A 42 5.94 -12.71 -11.15
CA TRP A 42 4.72 -13.19 -10.52
C TRP A 42 4.44 -14.67 -10.89
N GLY A 43 4.07 -15.48 -9.91
CA GLY A 43 3.75 -16.91 -10.06
C GLY A 43 4.19 -17.72 -8.84
N ASN A 44 3.85 -19.02 -8.79
CA ASN A 44 4.23 -19.94 -7.71
C ASN A 44 4.02 -19.33 -6.31
N LEU A 45 2.84 -18.76 -6.07
CA LEU A 45 2.64 -17.88 -4.94
C LEU A 45 2.58 -18.63 -3.61
N HIS A 46 3.43 -18.19 -2.71
CA HIS A 46 3.52 -18.53 -1.30
C HIS A 46 3.18 -17.29 -0.47
N TRP A 47 3.12 -17.42 0.85
CA TRP A 47 3.22 -16.26 1.73
C TRP A 47 4.60 -16.20 2.37
N GLY A 48 5.38 -15.18 2.02
CA GLY A 48 6.55 -14.80 2.80
C GLY A 48 6.13 -14.24 4.16
N HIS A 49 7.07 -14.15 5.10
CA HIS A 49 6.81 -13.65 6.45
C HIS A 49 8.01 -12.85 6.94
N ALA A 50 7.74 -11.70 7.54
CA ALA A 50 8.70 -10.92 8.28
C ALA A 50 8.09 -10.38 9.57
N THR A 51 8.95 -10.07 10.54
CA THR A 51 8.55 -9.50 11.82
C THR A 51 9.34 -8.24 12.13
N SER A 52 8.73 -7.30 12.83
CA SER A 52 9.38 -6.09 13.31
C SER A 52 8.85 -5.67 14.68
N ARG A 53 9.68 -4.96 15.46
CA ARG A 53 9.25 -4.29 16.70
C ARG A 53 9.05 -2.79 16.52
N ASP A 54 9.41 -2.24 15.37
CA ASP A 54 9.40 -0.79 15.13
C ASP A 54 8.99 -0.40 13.71
N LEU A 55 8.47 -1.35 12.92
CA LEU A 55 7.95 -1.16 11.56
C LEU A 55 9.00 -0.75 10.51
N VAL A 56 10.26 -0.57 10.90
CA VAL A 56 11.35 -0.15 9.99
C VAL A 56 12.49 -1.16 9.93
N HIS A 57 12.84 -1.82 11.04
CA HIS A 57 13.79 -2.93 11.04
C HIS A 57 13.04 -4.25 10.99
N TRP A 58 13.25 -5.01 9.91
CA TRP A 58 12.51 -6.25 9.63
C TRP A 58 13.44 -7.47 9.66
N ASP A 59 13.02 -8.48 10.41
CA ASP A 59 13.62 -9.81 10.39
C ASP A 59 12.80 -10.71 9.46
N HIS A 60 13.44 -11.22 8.40
CA HIS A 60 12.82 -12.24 7.56
C HIS A 60 12.66 -13.54 8.35
N GLN A 61 11.47 -14.12 8.26
CA GLN A 61 11.10 -15.39 8.86
C GLN A 61 11.00 -16.47 7.78
N PRO A 62 10.94 -17.76 8.15
CA PRO A 62 10.58 -18.81 7.21
C PRO A 62 9.28 -18.48 6.48
N ILE A 63 9.15 -18.97 5.24
CA ILE A 63 7.90 -18.84 4.47
C ILE A 63 6.74 -19.40 5.31
N ALA A 64 5.68 -18.62 5.45
CA ALA A 64 4.53 -18.99 6.25
C ALA A 64 3.66 -20.01 5.51
N LEU A 65 3.21 -19.70 4.29
CA LEU A 65 2.32 -20.58 3.53
C LEU A 65 3.01 -21.13 2.30
N TYR A 66 3.04 -22.45 2.22
CA TYR A 66 3.39 -23.21 1.02
C TYR A 66 2.12 -23.78 0.40
N PRO A 67 1.96 -23.75 -0.94
CA PRO A 67 0.86 -24.44 -1.60
C PRO A 67 0.77 -25.90 -1.16
N ALA A 68 -0.39 -26.31 -0.64
CA ALA A 68 -0.68 -27.70 -0.30
C ALA A 68 -0.94 -28.53 -1.58
N VAL A 69 0.14 -28.84 -2.30
CA VAL A 69 0.10 -29.51 -3.61
C VAL A 69 -0.56 -30.89 -3.56
N ASP A 70 -0.42 -31.60 -2.44
CA ASP A 70 -1.06 -32.89 -2.16
C ASP A 70 -2.59 -32.77 -2.05
N ARG A 71 -3.07 -31.59 -1.67
CA ARG A 71 -4.48 -31.20 -1.62
C ARG A 71 -4.92 -30.40 -2.85
N GLY A 72 -4.10 -30.34 -3.90
CA GLY A 72 -4.42 -29.71 -5.19
C GLY A 72 -4.35 -28.18 -5.21
N GLU A 73 -3.81 -27.54 -4.17
CA GLU A 73 -3.49 -26.11 -4.18
C GLU A 73 -2.21 -25.87 -5.00
N THR A 74 -2.22 -24.84 -5.83
CA THR A 74 -1.08 -24.44 -6.67
C THR A 74 -0.54 -23.06 -6.28
N ASN A 75 -1.37 -22.20 -5.67
CA ASN A 75 -0.98 -20.86 -5.25
C ASN A 75 -1.77 -20.45 -3.99
N CYS A 76 -1.07 -19.82 -3.04
CA CYS A 76 -1.66 -19.14 -1.90
C CYS A 76 -1.86 -17.66 -2.25
N TYR A 77 -3.08 -17.27 -2.61
CA TYR A 77 -3.42 -15.88 -2.92
C TYR A 77 -3.61 -15.05 -1.65
N SER A 78 -3.93 -13.76 -1.81
CA SER A 78 -4.00 -12.79 -0.73
C SER A 78 -5.08 -13.11 0.28
N GLY A 79 -4.97 -12.47 1.44
CA GLY A 79 -5.82 -12.71 2.58
C GLY A 79 -5.43 -11.85 3.78
N SER A 80 -6.04 -12.16 4.92
CA SER A 80 -5.91 -11.41 6.15
C SER A 80 -5.60 -12.34 7.32
N SER A 81 -5.37 -11.73 8.47
CA SER A 81 -5.11 -12.40 9.74
C SER A 81 -6.15 -11.98 10.76
N TYR A 82 -6.43 -12.83 11.74
CA TYR A 82 -7.31 -12.52 12.87
C TYR A 82 -6.81 -13.20 14.14
N ILE A 83 -7.29 -12.74 15.29
CA ILE A 83 -7.05 -13.40 16.57
C ILE A 83 -8.23 -14.31 16.89
N HIS A 84 -7.95 -15.58 17.14
CA HIS A 84 -8.93 -16.58 17.57
C HIS A 84 -8.35 -17.42 18.70
N ASP A 85 -9.08 -17.49 19.82
CA ASP A 85 -8.62 -18.09 21.07
C ASP A 85 -7.23 -17.60 21.53
N GLY A 86 -6.98 -16.30 21.34
CA GLY A 86 -5.71 -15.65 21.71
C GLY A 86 -4.53 -15.98 20.80
N LYS A 87 -4.73 -16.71 19.71
CA LYS A 87 -3.71 -17.04 18.71
C LYS A 87 -3.98 -16.35 17.39
N ILE A 88 -2.92 -16.13 16.63
CA ILE A 88 -3.04 -15.63 15.26
C ILE A 88 -3.50 -16.78 14.35
N GLU A 89 -4.48 -16.51 13.50
CA GLU A 89 -4.87 -17.36 12.39
C GLU A 89 -4.83 -16.55 11.09
N LEU A 90 -4.52 -17.22 9.98
CA LEU A 90 -4.51 -16.64 8.65
C LEU A 90 -5.71 -17.18 7.88
N ILE A 91 -6.45 -16.30 7.21
CA ILE A 91 -7.43 -16.68 6.20
C ILE A 91 -6.96 -16.17 4.84
N TYR A 92 -7.00 -17.01 3.83
CA TYR A 92 -6.46 -16.68 2.51
C TYR A 92 -7.21 -17.38 1.39
N THR A 93 -7.05 -16.87 0.17
CA THR A 93 -7.62 -17.53 -1.01
C THR A 93 -6.70 -18.65 -1.50
N SER A 94 -7.22 -19.87 -1.53
CA SER A 94 -6.57 -21.03 -2.15
C SER A 94 -6.93 -21.12 -3.63
N VAL A 95 -5.92 -21.22 -4.48
CA VAL A 95 -6.08 -21.45 -5.93
C VAL A 95 -5.45 -22.77 -6.32
N GLY A 96 -6.18 -23.59 -7.06
CA GLY A 96 -5.75 -24.88 -7.57
C GLY A 96 -5.81 -25.00 -9.09
N ALA A 97 -5.79 -26.24 -9.59
CA ALA A 97 -5.95 -26.57 -11.01
C ALA A 97 -7.41 -26.95 -11.37
N GLY A 98 -7.72 -27.02 -12.66
CA GLY A 98 -9.02 -27.47 -13.16
C GLY A 98 -10.19 -26.61 -12.68
N ASP A 99 -11.11 -27.20 -11.92
CA ASP A 99 -12.28 -26.51 -11.39
C ASP A 99 -11.98 -25.63 -10.15
N ARG A 100 -10.73 -25.60 -9.66
CA ARG A 100 -10.28 -24.77 -8.51
C ARG A 100 -9.46 -23.53 -8.91
N ARG A 101 -9.52 -23.12 -10.18
CA ARG A 101 -8.75 -21.97 -10.71
C ARG A 101 -9.29 -20.64 -10.17
N GLN A 102 -8.42 -19.62 -10.18
CA GLN A 102 -8.75 -18.25 -9.76
C GLN A 102 -10.01 -17.64 -10.40
N ILE A 103 -10.41 -18.10 -11.58
CA ILE A 103 -11.54 -17.54 -12.31
C ILE A 103 -12.85 -18.04 -11.73
N ASP A 104 -12.98 -19.34 -11.47
CA ASP A 104 -14.30 -19.98 -11.28
C ASP A 104 -14.36 -20.88 -10.04
N GLY A 105 -13.29 -20.97 -9.26
CA GLY A 105 -13.12 -22.10 -8.34
C GLY A 105 -12.21 -21.88 -7.15
N SER A 106 -11.79 -20.64 -6.90
CA SER A 106 -11.05 -20.32 -5.69
C SER A 106 -11.86 -20.69 -4.44
N GLU A 107 -11.15 -21.05 -3.38
CA GLU A 107 -11.69 -21.39 -2.07
C GLU A 107 -11.05 -20.50 -1.01
N GLN A 108 -11.64 -20.39 0.17
CA GLN A 108 -10.98 -19.72 1.31
C GLN A 108 -10.51 -20.77 2.32
N TRP A 109 -9.24 -20.66 2.68
CA TRP A 109 -8.53 -21.61 3.52
C TRP A 109 -7.98 -20.88 4.75
N VAL A 110 -7.81 -21.64 5.83
CA VAL A 110 -7.24 -21.18 7.10
C VAL A 110 -5.93 -21.88 7.40
N ALA A 111 -4.98 -21.13 7.94
CA ALA A 111 -3.76 -21.66 8.55
C ALA A 111 -3.61 -21.15 9.99
N VAL A 112 -3.05 -22.01 10.84
CA VAL A 112 -2.87 -21.75 12.27
C VAL A 112 -1.40 -21.83 12.64
N THR A 113 -1.05 -21.20 13.76
CA THR A 113 0.29 -21.26 14.35
C THR A 113 0.21 -21.49 15.86
N ASP A 114 1.25 -22.08 16.42
CA ASP A 114 1.46 -22.19 17.86
C ASP A 114 2.53 -21.23 18.37
N ASP A 115 3.41 -20.73 17.50
CA ASP A 115 4.62 -19.98 17.84
C ASP A 115 4.73 -18.62 17.10
N GLY A 116 3.79 -18.30 16.20
CA GLY A 116 3.82 -17.09 15.39
C GLY A 116 4.76 -17.15 14.18
N ILE A 117 5.49 -18.24 13.98
CA ILE A 117 6.56 -18.40 12.98
C ILE A 117 6.28 -19.57 12.04
N THR A 118 5.84 -20.70 12.60
CA THR A 118 5.51 -21.93 11.87
C THR A 118 4.01 -21.99 11.66
N TRP A 119 3.58 -22.16 10.41
CA TRP A 119 2.17 -22.15 10.03
C TRP A 119 1.75 -23.48 9.43
N LYS A 120 0.50 -23.89 9.67
CA LYS A 120 -0.08 -25.12 9.13
C LYS A 120 -1.49 -24.87 8.65
N GLN A 121 -1.76 -25.19 7.39
CA GLN A 121 -3.15 -25.25 6.91
C GLN A 121 -3.94 -26.30 7.68
N ILE A 122 -5.16 -25.96 8.09
CA ILE A 122 -5.99 -26.87 8.87
C ILE A 122 -6.54 -28.02 8.00
N PRO A 123 -6.75 -29.22 8.55
CA PRO A 123 -7.35 -30.35 7.82
C PRO A 123 -8.74 -30.04 7.25
N GLU A 124 -9.52 -29.20 7.94
CA GLU A 124 -10.91 -28.88 7.62
C GLU A 124 -11.06 -27.99 6.38
N ASN A 125 -9.97 -27.42 5.85
CA ASN A 125 -10.04 -26.59 4.65
C ASN A 125 -10.67 -27.33 3.45
N PRO A 126 -11.44 -26.63 2.60
CA PRO A 126 -11.75 -25.19 2.67
C PRO A 126 -12.80 -24.82 3.72
N VAL A 127 -12.67 -23.64 4.32
CA VAL A 127 -13.70 -23.08 5.23
C VAL A 127 -14.85 -22.41 4.47
N LEU A 128 -14.62 -22.04 3.21
CA LEU A 128 -15.60 -21.40 2.34
C LEU A 128 -15.35 -21.79 0.88
N THR A 129 -16.44 -22.08 0.17
CA THR A 129 -16.45 -22.45 -1.26
C THR A 129 -17.51 -21.66 -2.01
N LEU A 130 -17.50 -21.73 -3.35
CA LEU A 130 -18.53 -21.05 -4.15
C LEU A 130 -19.96 -21.55 -3.89
N LYS A 131 -20.15 -22.73 -3.29
CA LYS A 131 -21.48 -23.27 -2.97
C LYS A 131 -22.19 -22.51 -1.85
N ASP A 132 -21.45 -21.75 -1.05
CA ASP A 132 -21.94 -21.10 0.17
C ASP A 132 -22.70 -19.78 -0.09
N HIS A 133 -22.91 -19.41 -1.36
CA HIS A 133 -23.50 -18.13 -1.79
C HIS A 133 -24.94 -18.25 -2.32
N GLY A 134 -25.69 -19.27 -1.90
CA GLY A 134 -27.11 -19.41 -2.25
C GLY A 134 -27.40 -19.53 -3.75
N GLY A 135 -26.48 -20.13 -4.52
CA GLY A 135 -26.60 -20.33 -5.97
C GLY A 135 -26.19 -19.12 -6.83
N LYS A 136 -25.66 -18.06 -6.22
CA LYS A 136 -25.15 -16.90 -6.94
C LYS A 136 -23.89 -17.24 -7.73
N ARG A 137 -23.79 -16.74 -8.97
CA ARG A 137 -22.60 -16.92 -9.80
C ARG A 137 -21.56 -15.86 -9.44
N LEU A 138 -20.55 -16.28 -8.67
CA LEU A 138 -19.37 -15.48 -8.38
C LEU A 138 -18.17 -16.04 -9.13
N THR A 139 -17.41 -15.17 -9.77
CA THR A 139 -16.11 -15.48 -10.37
C THR A 139 -15.06 -14.57 -9.79
N GLN A 140 -13.78 -14.93 -9.92
CA GLN A 140 -12.68 -14.11 -9.44
C GLN A 140 -12.80 -13.79 -7.94
N TRP A 141 -13.34 -14.73 -7.16
CA TRP A 141 -13.71 -14.55 -5.76
C TRP A 141 -12.50 -14.75 -4.82
N ARG A 142 -11.95 -13.67 -4.27
CA ARG A 142 -10.67 -13.70 -3.56
C ARG A 142 -10.47 -12.55 -2.56
N ASP A 143 -9.38 -12.65 -1.81
CA ASP A 143 -8.83 -11.67 -0.89
C ASP A 143 -9.72 -11.47 0.35
N PRO A 144 -9.86 -12.51 1.21
CA PRO A 144 -10.67 -12.46 2.42
C PRO A 144 -10.11 -11.46 3.45
N PHE A 145 -10.96 -10.56 3.93
CA PHE A 145 -10.63 -9.61 4.99
C PHE A 145 -11.63 -9.65 6.14
N ILE A 146 -11.14 -9.97 7.34
CA ILE A 146 -11.96 -10.05 8.55
C ILE A 146 -11.93 -8.73 9.31
N PHE A 147 -13.08 -8.28 9.80
CA PHE A 147 -13.17 -7.13 10.70
C PHE A 147 -14.31 -7.30 11.70
N GLU A 148 -14.19 -6.63 12.84
CA GLU A 148 -15.25 -6.56 13.84
C GLU A 148 -15.98 -5.23 13.75
N TYR A 149 -17.31 -5.27 13.82
CA TYR A 149 -18.14 -4.07 13.86
C TYR A 149 -19.38 -4.30 14.71
N LYS A 150 -19.65 -3.39 15.66
CA LYS A 150 -20.81 -3.46 16.58
C LYS A 150 -20.97 -4.83 17.28
N GLY A 151 -19.84 -5.41 17.70
CA GLY A 151 -19.82 -6.68 18.45
C GLY A 151 -20.08 -7.93 17.60
N LYS A 152 -19.98 -7.82 16.26
CA LYS A 152 -20.08 -8.95 15.34
C LYS A 152 -18.83 -9.02 14.46
N THR A 153 -18.46 -10.25 14.10
CA THR A 153 -17.38 -10.52 13.16
C THR A 153 -17.93 -10.65 11.76
N TYR A 154 -17.28 -9.96 10.83
CA TYR A 154 -17.61 -9.94 9.41
C TYR A 154 -16.40 -10.32 8.58
N LEU A 155 -16.68 -10.91 7.41
CA LEU A 155 -15.70 -11.21 6.38
C LEU A 155 -16.12 -10.52 5.09
N LEU A 156 -15.16 -9.86 4.43
CA LEU A 156 -15.32 -9.33 3.08
C LEU A 156 -14.51 -10.16 2.10
N ILE A 157 -15.09 -10.43 0.92
CA ILE A 157 -14.37 -11.06 -0.19
C ILE A 157 -14.79 -10.38 -1.48
N ALA A 158 -13.83 -9.98 -2.31
CA ALA A 158 -14.11 -9.36 -3.59
C ALA A 158 -14.39 -10.41 -4.67
N GLY A 159 -15.16 -10.05 -5.69
CA GLY A 159 -15.42 -10.91 -6.82
C GLY A 159 -16.20 -10.22 -7.93
N ILE A 160 -16.53 -10.97 -8.98
CA ILE A 160 -17.40 -10.54 -10.06
C ILE A 160 -18.75 -11.22 -9.90
N SER A 161 -19.79 -10.42 -9.68
CA SER A 161 -21.17 -10.90 -9.57
C SER A 161 -21.80 -11.06 -10.94
N ASP A 162 -22.34 -12.25 -11.21
CA ASP A 162 -23.14 -12.60 -12.40
C ASP A 162 -22.44 -12.30 -13.75
N GLY A 163 -21.11 -12.24 -13.73
CA GLY A 163 -20.30 -11.84 -14.89
C GLY A 163 -20.47 -10.38 -15.33
N LYS A 164 -21.10 -9.53 -14.50
CA LYS A 164 -21.51 -8.18 -14.88
C LYS A 164 -20.71 -7.08 -14.17
N ARG A 165 -20.52 -7.17 -12.86
CA ARG A 165 -19.94 -6.07 -12.05
C ARG A 165 -19.00 -6.58 -10.97
N GLY A 166 -18.00 -5.77 -10.65
CA GLY A 166 -17.15 -6.01 -9.49
C GLY A 166 -17.93 -5.70 -8.21
N ALA A 167 -17.90 -6.62 -7.26
CA ALA A 167 -18.62 -6.51 -6.01
C ALA A 167 -17.74 -7.01 -4.85
N VAL A 168 -18.07 -6.53 -3.65
CA VAL A 168 -17.56 -7.05 -2.39
C VAL A 168 -18.72 -7.71 -1.67
N HIS A 169 -18.50 -8.94 -1.27
CA HIS A 169 -19.47 -9.80 -0.61
C HIS A 169 -19.18 -9.87 0.88
N ILE A 170 -20.23 -9.87 1.69
CA ILE A 170 -20.12 -9.89 3.16
C ILE A 170 -20.72 -11.17 3.75
N TYR A 171 -20.02 -11.69 4.75
CA TYR A 171 -20.39 -12.86 5.54
C TYR A 171 -20.29 -12.50 7.01
N THR A 172 -20.96 -13.28 7.86
CA THR A 172 -20.78 -13.21 9.32
C THR A 172 -20.55 -14.61 9.88
N GLY A 173 -19.79 -14.70 10.96
CA GLY A 173 -19.42 -15.95 11.60
C GLY A 173 -19.11 -15.73 13.07
N GLU A 174 -19.27 -16.76 13.90
CA GLU A 174 -18.99 -16.69 15.33
C GLU A 174 -17.51 -16.98 15.66
N ASP A 175 -16.83 -17.77 14.83
CA ASP A 175 -15.49 -18.30 15.10
C ASP A 175 -14.49 -18.08 13.94
N ALA A 176 -14.83 -17.21 13.01
CA ALA A 176 -14.05 -16.90 11.80
C ALA A 176 -13.69 -18.12 10.90
N ARG A 177 -14.30 -19.27 11.15
CA ARG A 177 -14.16 -20.50 10.36
C ARG A 177 -15.49 -20.94 9.75
N HIS A 178 -16.61 -20.61 10.37
CA HIS A 178 -17.95 -20.87 9.86
C HIS A 178 -18.63 -19.56 9.45
N TRP A 179 -18.88 -19.41 8.16
CA TRP A 179 -19.35 -18.17 7.56
C TRP A 179 -20.73 -18.33 6.94
N THR A 180 -21.63 -17.41 7.27
CA THR A 180 -22.95 -17.28 6.64
C THR A 180 -22.95 -16.09 5.69
N TYR A 181 -23.24 -16.32 4.41
CA TYR A 181 -23.36 -15.25 3.42
C TYR A 181 -24.54 -14.33 3.73
N LEU A 182 -24.27 -13.03 3.79
CA LEU A 182 -25.27 -12.00 4.10
C LEU A 182 -25.73 -11.24 2.84
N GLY A 183 -24.83 -11.00 1.89
CA GLY A 183 -25.17 -10.25 0.69
C GLY A 183 -23.98 -9.57 0.01
N GLU A 184 -24.30 -8.56 -0.80
CA GLU A 184 -23.30 -7.66 -1.37
C GLU A 184 -23.14 -6.45 -0.45
N PHE A 185 -21.94 -6.28 0.09
CA PHE A 185 -21.56 -5.10 0.87
C PHE A 185 -21.42 -3.87 -0.03
N PHE A 186 -20.77 -4.04 -1.17
CA PHE A 186 -20.51 -2.96 -2.09
C PHE A 186 -20.49 -3.46 -3.52
N SER A 187 -20.87 -2.60 -4.46
CA SER A 187 -20.69 -2.89 -5.89
C SER A 187 -20.33 -1.61 -6.64
N ASN A 188 -19.46 -1.73 -7.62
CA ASN A 188 -19.19 -0.61 -8.50
C ASN A 188 -20.32 -0.44 -9.54
N SER A 189 -20.57 0.80 -9.94
CA SER A 189 -21.56 1.15 -10.97
C SER A 189 -21.11 0.81 -12.39
N THR A 190 -19.86 0.36 -12.59
CA THR A 190 -19.28 0.12 -13.92
C THR A 190 -18.91 -1.35 -14.10
N PRO A 191 -19.53 -2.04 -15.07
CA PRO A 191 -19.09 -3.36 -15.51
C PRO A 191 -17.61 -3.33 -15.88
N THR A 192 -16.87 -4.42 -15.63
CA THR A 192 -15.47 -4.70 -16.06
C THR A 192 -14.30 -4.26 -15.16
N LYS A 193 -14.52 -3.57 -14.03
CA LYS A 193 -13.42 -3.31 -13.08
C LYS A 193 -13.26 -4.46 -12.10
N ILE A 194 -12.11 -5.14 -12.15
CA ILE A 194 -11.70 -6.13 -11.15
C ILE A 194 -11.42 -5.36 -9.84
N ILE A 195 -12.16 -5.73 -8.79
CA ILE A 195 -11.99 -5.25 -7.43
C ILE A 195 -11.17 -6.31 -6.68
N GLU A 196 -10.15 -5.87 -5.95
CA GLU A 196 -9.23 -6.72 -5.19
C GLU A 196 -8.97 -6.14 -3.80
N CYS A 197 -8.50 -6.98 -2.89
CA CYS A 197 -8.06 -6.60 -1.55
C CYS A 197 -9.03 -5.65 -0.81
N PRO A 198 -10.33 -6.02 -0.66
CA PRO A 198 -11.25 -5.21 0.12
C PRO A 198 -10.81 -5.24 1.59
N ASN A 199 -10.79 -4.10 2.26
CA ASN A 199 -10.48 -4.05 3.68
C ASN A 199 -11.18 -2.87 4.36
N VAL A 200 -11.27 -2.92 5.69
CA VAL A 200 -12.04 -1.96 6.49
C VAL A 200 -11.26 -1.57 7.75
N ALA A 201 -11.22 -0.26 8.02
CA ALA A 201 -10.90 0.27 9.34
C ALA A 201 -12.16 0.86 9.98
N VAL A 202 -12.36 0.59 11.27
CA VAL A 202 -13.54 1.04 12.03
C VAL A 202 -13.18 2.24 12.89
N PHE A 203 -13.91 3.34 12.74
CA PHE A 203 -13.75 4.57 13.52
C PHE A 203 -15.08 4.93 14.18
N GLY A 204 -15.35 4.32 15.35
CA GLY A 204 -16.63 4.46 16.04
C GLY A 204 -17.78 3.84 15.23
N ASP A 205 -18.72 4.66 14.78
CA ASP A 205 -19.82 4.23 13.90
C ASP A 205 -19.43 4.25 12.41
N LYS A 206 -18.36 4.96 12.04
CA LYS A 206 -17.88 5.07 10.66
C LYS A 206 -16.99 3.89 10.27
N LEU A 207 -17.10 3.55 8.99
CA LEU A 207 -16.25 2.58 8.30
C LEU A 207 -15.45 3.31 7.24
N LEU A 208 -14.13 3.18 7.28
CA LEU A 208 -13.27 3.46 6.14
C LEU A 208 -13.11 2.16 5.36
N PHE A 209 -13.80 2.06 4.22
CA PHE A 209 -13.75 0.91 3.33
C PHE A 209 -12.79 1.20 2.17
N LEU A 210 -11.83 0.30 1.95
CA LEU A 210 -10.85 0.40 0.88
C LEU A 210 -10.94 -0.80 -0.05
N TYR A 211 -10.59 -0.58 -1.31
CA TYR A 211 -10.42 -1.65 -2.28
C TYR A 211 -9.51 -1.20 -3.44
N SER A 212 -8.86 -2.17 -4.07
CA SER A 212 -7.97 -1.95 -5.19
C SER A 212 -8.71 -2.15 -6.52
N VAL A 213 -8.41 -1.30 -7.51
CA VAL A 213 -9.01 -1.37 -8.86
C VAL A 213 -7.91 -1.68 -9.87
N TRP A 214 -7.79 -2.96 -10.25
CA TRP A 214 -6.67 -3.48 -11.07
C TRP A 214 -6.41 -2.64 -12.33
N ASN A 215 -7.46 -2.44 -13.14
CA ASN A 215 -7.37 -1.77 -14.44
C ASN A 215 -7.06 -0.27 -14.32
N GLN A 216 -7.31 0.35 -13.16
CA GLN A 216 -7.04 1.77 -12.92
C GLN A 216 -5.76 2.00 -12.13
N ARG A 217 -5.14 0.93 -11.60
CA ARG A 217 -3.91 0.99 -10.81
C ARG A 217 -4.05 1.90 -9.58
N GLU A 218 -5.22 1.89 -8.94
CA GLU A 218 -5.49 2.76 -7.78
C GLU A 218 -6.14 1.99 -6.64
N VAL A 219 -5.91 2.48 -5.42
CA VAL A 219 -6.71 2.14 -4.24
C VAL A 219 -7.75 3.22 -4.01
N ARG A 220 -9.02 2.82 -4.05
CA ARG A 220 -10.16 3.65 -3.67
C ARG A 220 -10.43 3.52 -2.19
N TYR A 221 -10.89 4.61 -1.59
CA TYR A 221 -11.53 4.54 -0.29
C TYR A 221 -12.91 5.16 -0.33
N HIS A 222 -13.75 4.71 0.59
CA HIS A 222 -15.01 5.34 0.95
C HIS A 222 -15.10 5.46 2.46
N ILE A 223 -15.66 6.57 2.94
CA ILE A 223 -16.05 6.72 4.35
C ILE A 223 -17.57 6.70 4.39
N GLY A 224 -18.12 5.96 5.34
CA GLY A 224 -19.56 5.79 5.44
C GLY A 224 -19.96 4.87 6.57
N THR A 225 -21.12 4.23 6.42
CA THR A 225 -21.69 3.30 7.39
C THR A 225 -22.18 2.03 6.70
N MET A 226 -22.57 1.03 7.48
CA MET A 226 -23.25 -0.16 6.99
C MET A 226 -24.72 -0.12 7.44
N ASP A 227 -25.65 -0.29 6.50
CA ASP A 227 -27.09 -0.31 6.79
C ASP A 227 -27.56 -1.65 7.38
N ASP A 228 -28.85 -1.74 7.70
CA ASP A 228 -29.47 -2.93 8.31
C ASP A 228 -29.52 -4.14 7.35
N GLN A 229 -29.26 -3.93 6.05
CA GLN A 229 -29.14 -4.96 5.03
C GLN A 229 -27.69 -5.30 4.70
N TYR A 230 -26.74 -4.82 5.53
CA TYR A 230 -25.31 -5.05 5.39
C TYR A 230 -24.68 -4.39 4.15
N CYS A 231 -25.37 -3.43 3.54
CA CYS A 231 -24.84 -2.68 2.41
C CYS A 231 -24.08 -1.45 2.92
N PHE A 232 -22.96 -1.14 2.26
CA PHE A 232 -22.17 0.04 2.56
C PHE A 232 -22.82 1.29 1.99
N VAL A 233 -23.05 2.28 2.84
CA VAL A 233 -23.61 3.59 2.50
C VAL A 233 -22.48 4.61 2.50
N SER A 234 -22.01 4.98 1.30
CA SER A 234 -20.93 5.94 1.12
C SER A 234 -21.38 7.37 1.40
N GLU A 235 -20.61 8.09 2.20
CA GLU A 235 -20.80 9.52 2.50
C GLU A 235 -19.74 10.37 1.80
N SER A 236 -18.50 9.89 1.78
CA SER A 236 -17.39 10.49 1.02
C SER A 236 -16.52 9.40 0.39
N SER A 237 -15.72 9.76 -0.61
CA SER A 237 -14.81 8.82 -1.28
C SER A 237 -13.64 9.54 -1.92
N GLY A 238 -12.56 8.80 -2.14
CA GLY A 238 -11.36 9.32 -2.76
C GLY A 238 -10.40 8.24 -3.21
N ARG A 239 -9.15 8.66 -3.42
CA ARG A 239 -8.01 7.79 -3.70
C ARG A 239 -7.02 7.90 -2.55
N ILE A 240 -6.35 6.80 -2.23
CA ILE A 240 -5.30 6.78 -1.19
C ILE A 240 -3.99 7.40 -1.69
N ASP A 241 -3.67 7.18 -2.96
CA ASP A 241 -2.41 7.58 -3.56
C ASP A 241 -2.61 7.83 -5.06
N TYR A 242 -1.80 8.72 -5.62
CA TYR A 242 -1.81 9.09 -7.03
C TYR A 242 -0.65 8.49 -7.86
N GLY A 243 0.14 7.59 -7.26
CA GLY A 243 1.22 6.81 -7.87
C GLY A 243 0.93 5.30 -7.86
N GLU A 244 1.90 4.49 -7.44
CA GLU A 244 1.92 3.03 -7.61
C GLU A 244 1.37 2.22 -6.42
N PHE A 245 0.85 2.88 -5.39
CA PHE A 245 0.30 2.22 -4.20
C PHE A 245 -0.92 1.35 -4.54
N PHE A 246 -0.86 0.07 -4.19
CA PHE A 246 -1.87 -0.92 -4.56
C PHE A 246 -2.02 -2.03 -3.51
N ALA A 247 -3.06 -2.87 -3.68
CA ALA A 247 -3.31 -4.08 -2.87
C ALA A 247 -3.25 -3.82 -1.35
N SER A 248 -3.98 -2.81 -0.91
CA SER A 248 -3.89 -2.36 0.49
C SER A 248 -4.36 -3.41 1.51
N GLN A 249 -3.81 -3.32 2.72
CA GLN A 249 -4.28 -4.04 3.92
C GLN A 249 -4.30 -3.10 5.14
N ILE A 250 -5.07 -3.46 6.16
CA ILE A 250 -5.17 -2.72 7.42
C ILE A 250 -4.67 -3.57 8.57
N SER A 251 -3.93 -2.95 9.48
CA SER A 251 -3.62 -3.52 10.79
C SER A 251 -3.70 -2.44 11.88
N PHE A 252 -3.59 -2.87 13.13
CA PHE A 252 -3.59 -2.00 14.30
C PHE A 252 -2.37 -2.32 15.19
N ASP A 253 -1.84 -1.36 15.95
CA ASP A 253 -0.91 -1.65 17.06
C ASP A 253 -1.66 -1.80 18.40
N GLY A 254 -0.91 -2.15 19.45
CA GLY A 254 -1.41 -2.20 20.83
C GLY A 254 -1.84 -0.85 21.42
N GLN A 255 -1.63 0.26 20.71
CA GLN A 255 -2.10 1.60 21.09
C GLN A 255 -3.36 2.00 20.31
N GLY A 256 -3.83 1.16 19.39
CA GLY A 256 -5.00 1.42 18.56
C GLY A 256 -4.72 2.33 17.36
N ARG A 257 -3.45 2.59 16.99
CA ARG A 257 -3.13 3.26 15.72
C ARG A 257 -3.47 2.34 14.57
N THR A 258 -4.15 2.88 13.56
CA THR A 258 -4.47 2.17 12.33
C THR A 258 -3.35 2.37 11.32
N TYR A 259 -2.80 1.27 10.81
CA TYR A 259 -1.82 1.27 9.73
C TYR A 259 -2.43 0.81 8.43
N LEU A 260 -2.11 1.55 7.38
CA LEU A 260 -2.43 1.22 6.00
C LEU A 260 -1.16 0.73 5.30
N TRP A 261 -1.18 -0.52 4.89
CA TRP A 261 -0.13 -1.19 4.14
C TRP A 261 -0.47 -1.15 2.66
N GLY A 262 0.54 -1.18 1.80
CA GLY A 262 0.34 -1.30 0.37
C GLY A 262 1.60 -1.70 -0.36
N TRP A 263 1.41 -2.44 -1.44
CA TRP A 263 2.46 -2.77 -2.40
C TRP A 263 2.66 -1.60 -3.35
N LEU A 264 3.90 -1.14 -3.53
CA LEU A 264 4.23 -0.24 -4.63
C LEU A 264 4.48 -1.08 -5.86
N ARG A 265 3.53 -1.01 -6.79
CA ARG A 265 3.49 -1.89 -7.96
C ARG A 265 4.80 -1.89 -8.72
N GLU A 266 5.22 -3.10 -9.02
CA GLU A 266 6.23 -3.35 -10.03
C GLU A 266 5.54 -3.40 -11.39
N PHE A 267 5.51 -2.29 -12.13
CA PHE A 267 4.98 -2.28 -13.50
C PHE A 267 5.99 -2.96 -14.45
N PRO A 268 5.57 -3.64 -15.54
CA PRO A 268 6.48 -4.41 -16.39
C PRO A 268 7.60 -3.53 -16.95
N ARG A 269 8.77 -3.64 -16.33
CA ARG A 269 10.07 -3.21 -16.84
C ARG A 269 10.50 -4.14 -17.95
N SER A 270 9.75 -4.18 -19.06
CA SER A 270 9.99 -4.94 -20.32
C SER A 270 11.16 -5.95 -20.33
N LEU A 271 11.17 -6.91 -19.38
CA LEU A 271 12.19 -7.93 -19.14
C LEU A 271 13.59 -7.46 -18.66
N ILE A 272 13.80 -6.19 -18.31
CA ILE A 272 15.14 -5.61 -18.13
C ILE A 272 15.28 -4.91 -16.76
N TYR A 273 15.97 -5.64 -15.88
CA TYR A 273 16.71 -5.29 -14.67
C TYR A 273 15.99 -4.51 -13.56
N THR A 274 15.72 -5.21 -12.46
CA THR A 274 16.35 -4.80 -11.21
C THR A 274 17.83 -5.08 -11.38
N ASP A 275 18.67 -4.29 -10.74
CA ASP A 275 20.08 -4.57 -10.55
C ASP A 275 20.37 -5.83 -9.70
N GLY A 276 19.46 -6.81 -9.68
CA GLY A 276 19.53 -8.06 -8.94
C GLY A 276 18.31 -8.95 -9.14
N GLU A 277 18.28 -10.08 -8.44
CA GLU A 277 17.18 -11.05 -8.47
C GLU A 277 16.09 -10.64 -7.46
N TRP A 278 15.40 -9.52 -7.68
CA TRP A 278 14.32 -9.05 -6.80
C TRP A 278 13.26 -8.23 -7.56
N ALA A 279 12.02 -8.22 -7.09
CA ALA A 279 10.93 -7.44 -7.65
C ALA A 279 9.83 -7.20 -6.61
N GLY A 280 9.25 -5.99 -6.61
CA GLY A 280 8.24 -5.59 -5.64
C GLY A 280 8.84 -5.04 -4.34
N VAL A 281 8.11 -4.10 -3.75
CA VAL A 281 8.47 -3.40 -2.52
C VAL A 281 7.19 -2.96 -1.82
N GLN A 282 7.17 -2.99 -0.50
CA GLN A 282 6.08 -2.38 0.28
C GLN A 282 6.32 -0.88 0.43
N ALA A 283 5.25 -0.11 0.34
CA ALA A 283 5.25 1.25 0.86
C ALA A 283 5.54 1.23 2.37
N ILE A 284 6.09 2.32 2.90
CA ILE A 284 6.12 2.53 4.34
C ILE A 284 4.67 2.54 4.85
N PRO A 285 4.37 1.80 5.95
CA PRO A 285 3.03 1.77 6.52
C PRO A 285 2.55 3.18 6.86
N ARG A 286 1.36 3.56 6.40
CA ARG A 286 0.83 4.90 6.65
C ARG A 286 -0.02 4.89 7.91
N VAL A 287 0.11 5.90 8.76
CA VAL A 287 -0.78 6.07 9.91
C VAL A 287 -2.02 6.80 9.43
N ILE A 288 -3.18 6.15 9.54
CA ILE A 288 -4.45 6.70 9.07
C ILE A 288 -5.45 6.93 10.20
N SER A 289 -6.28 7.96 10.05
CA SER A 289 -7.33 8.32 11.00
C SER A 289 -8.43 9.13 10.32
N LEU A 290 -9.51 9.42 11.04
CA LEU A 290 -10.49 10.43 10.64
C LEU A 290 -10.34 11.68 11.50
N ASN A 291 -10.36 12.86 10.88
CA ASN A 291 -10.36 14.14 11.61
C ASN A 291 -11.76 14.48 12.17
N GLU A 292 -11.90 15.62 12.85
CA GLU A 292 -13.19 16.08 13.41
C GLU A 292 -14.29 16.30 12.36
N LYS A 293 -13.90 16.58 11.10
CA LYS A 293 -14.81 16.71 9.94
C LYS A 293 -15.11 15.36 9.28
N GLN A 294 -14.63 14.25 9.86
CA GLN A 294 -14.74 12.89 9.31
C GLN A 294 -14.06 12.73 7.95
N GLU A 295 -13.01 13.49 7.69
CA GLU A 295 -12.18 13.36 6.50
C GLU A 295 -10.98 12.46 6.80
N LEU A 296 -10.54 11.71 5.78
CA LEU A 296 -9.39 10.83 5.88
C LEU A 296 -8.11 11.64 6.09
N VAL A 297 -7.36 11.26 7.10
CA VAL A 297 -6.01 11.73 7.37
C VAL A 297 -5.04 10.60 7.12
N ILE A 298 -3.99 10.87 6.34
CA ILE A 298 -2.93 9.93 5.97
C ILE A 298 -1.58 10.57 6.30
N ARG A 299 -0.83 9.97 7.22
CA ARG A 299 0.49 10.44 7.63
C ARG A 299 1.57 9.42 7.34
N ARG A 300 2.77 9.92 7.05
CA ARG A 300 4.01 9.13 7.08
C ARG A 300 4.14 8.47 8.45
N LEU A 301 4.73 7.28 8.47
CA LEU A 301 5.09 6.57 9.70
C LEU A 301 6.07 7.39 10.55
N PRO A 302 5.75 7.77 11.80
CA PRO A 302 6.70 8.47 12.66
C PRO A 302 7.98 7.69 12.95
N GLU A 303 7.90 6.36 12.96
CA GLU A 303 9.04 5.49 13.24
C GLU A 303 10.17 5.59 12.21
N THR A 304 9.93 6.13 11.00
CA THR A 304 11.00 6.43 10.04
C THR A 304 11.94 7.53 10.52
N ASP A 305 11.55 8.34 11.51
CA ASP A 305 12.44 9.33 12.14
C ASP A 305 13.70 8.68 12.74
N ARG A 306 13.61 7.40 13.12
CA ARG A 306 14.74 6.63 13.68
C ARG A 306 15.83 6.36 12.65
N LEU A 307 15.54 6.54 11.37
CA LEU A 307 16.46 6.34 10.26
C LEU A 307 17.24 7.61 9.91
N ARG A 308 16.80 8.77 10.42
CA ARG A 308 17.49 10.05 10.21
C ARG A 308 18.90 9.99 10.80
N ARG A 309 19.89 10.51 10.05
CA ARG A 309 21.29 10.63 10.47
C ARG A 309 21.73 12.09 10.38
N GLU A 310 22.57 12.41 9.41
CA GLU A 310 23.00 13.77 9.11
C GLU A 310 21.83 14.57 8.52
N SER A 311 21.80 15.88 8.79
CA SER A 311 20.82 16.77 8.19
C SER A 311 21.42 18.08 7.70
N GLU A 312 20.76 18.68 6.71
CA GLU A 312 21.00 20.04 6.26
C GLU A 312 19.67 20.77 6.26
N SER A 313 19.62 21.89 6.99
CA SER A 313 18.42 22.72 7.12
C SER A 313 18.66 24.12 6.55
N ILE A 314 17.63 24.65 5.90
CA ILE A 314 17.62 26.01 5.39
C ILE A 314 16.30 26.72 5.70
N THR A 315 16.39 28.04 5.83
CA THR A 315 15.23 28.93 5.87
C THR A 315 15.37 29.97 4.77
N LEU A 316 14.37 30.05 3.89
CA LEU A 316 14.28 31.01 2.80
C LEU A 316 13.14 31.98 3.09
N ARG A 317 13.37 33.28 2.86
CA ARG A 317 12.37 34.34 3.06
C ARG A 317 12.38 35.27 1.87
N GLU A 318 11.20 35.61 1.37
CA GLU A 318 11.04 36.43 0.15
C GLU A 318 11.92 35.91 -1.00
N PHE A 319 11.90 34.59 -1.21
CA PHE A 319 12.82 33.88 -2.08
C PHE A 319 12.21 33.62 -3.46
N THR A 320 13.02 33.76 -4.51
CA THR A 320 12.73 33.33 -5.87
C THR A 320 14.01 32.78 -6.50
N GLY A 321 13.90 31.70 -7.26
CA GLY A 321 15.02 31.02 -7.92
C GLY A 321 15.19 29.58 -7.45
N ARG A 322 16.43 29.09 -7.43
CA ARG A 322 16.78 27.73 -7.05
C ARG A 322 17.82 27.72 -5.93
N HIS A 323 17.57 26.90 -4.92
CA HIS A 323 18.53 26.55 -3.90
C HIS A 323 18.93 25.08 -4.08
N VAL A 324 20.24 24.81 -4.19
CA VAL A 324 20.80 23.46 -4.27
C VAL A 324 21.40 23.14 -2.90
N PHE A 325 21.00 22.01 -2.32
CA PHE A 325 21.52 21.56 -1.03
C PHE A 325 22.96 21.05 -1.20
N GLY A 326 23.78 21.21 -0.17
CA GLY A 326 25.10 20.56 -0.11
C GLY A 326 24.98 19.05 0.12
N MET A 327 23.89 18.61 0.74
CA MET A 327 23.56 17.22 0.97
C MET A 327 23.10 16.55 -0.31
N GLU A 328 23.80 15.47 -0.64
CA GLU A 328 23.51 14.62 -1.78
C GLU A 328 23.19 13.20 -1.31
N GLY A 329 22.30 12.53 -2.04
CA GLY A 329 21.99 11.14 -1.76
C GLY A 329 20.81 10.60 -2.57
N ASN A 330 20.74 9.27 -2.59
CA ASN A 330 19.59 8.52 -3.11
C ASN A 330 18.81 7.82 -1.99
N THR A 331 19.20 8.00 -0.72
CA THR A 331 18.46 7.55 0.46
C THR A 331 18.33 8.70 1.45
N VAL A 332 17.25 9.47 1.31
CA VAL A 332 17.04 10.72 2.03
C VAL A 332 15.56 10.93 2.37
N GLU A 333 15.32 11.76 3.37
CA GLU A 333 14.02 12.34 3.64
C GLU A 333 14.09 13.86 3.45
N VAL A 334 13.14 14.45 2.74
CA VAL A 334 13.01 15.91 2.62
C VAL A 334 11.73 16.34 3.33
N VAL A 335 11.88 17.12 4.40
CA VAL A 335 10.77 17.72 5.14
C VAL A 335 10.73 19.21 4.81
N ALA A 336 9.59 19.73 4.37
CA ALA A 336 9.43 21.13 4.02
C ALA A 336 8.12 21.71 4.56
N ARG A 337 8.19 22.94 5.07
CA ARG A 337 7.03 23.81 5.34
C ARG A 337 7.18 25.03 4.45
N VAL A 338 6.27 25.22 3.50
CA VAL A 338 6.39 26.27 2.47
C VAL A 338 5.15 27.14 2.48
N LYS A 339 5.31 28.43 2.76
CA LYS A 339 4.25 29.43 2.66
C LYS A 339 4.42 30.23 1.37
N THR A 340 3.53 29.96 0.41
CA THR A 340 3.52 30.62 -0.89
C THR A 340 2.22 30.32 -1.64
N ASP A 341 1.81 31.24 -2.51
CA ASP A 341 0.76 31.00 -3.52
C ASP A 341 1.36 30.57 -4.88
N ALA A 342 2.67 30.68 -5.04
CA ALA A 342 3.36 30.33 -6.28
C ALA A 342 3.68 28.83 -6.34
N PRO A 343 3.63 28.21 -7.52
CA PRO A 343 4.15 26.87 -7.69
C PRO A 343 5.63 26.78 -7.30
N PHE A 344 6.01 25.65 -6.71
CA PHE A 344 7.39 25.34 -6.37
C PHE A 344 7.70 23.88 -6.71
N SER A 345 8.99 23.54 -6.76
CA SER A 345 9.41 22.16 -6.91
C SER A 345 10.50 21.76 -5.94
N ILE A 346 10.45 20.49 -5.54
CA ILE A 346 11.57 19.79 -4.91
C ILE A 346 12.08 18.79 -5.94
N ARG A 347 13.36 18.86 -6.26
CA ARG A 347 14.03 17.99 -7.23
C ARG A 347 14.95 17.04 -6.49
N VAL A 348 14.91 15.77 -6.86
CA VAL A 348 15.77 14.71 -6.33
C VAL A 348 16.38 13.88 -7.45
N LEU A 349 17.35 13.04 -7.10
CA LEU A 349 18.07 12.14 -8.03
C LEU A 349 18.63 12.88 -9.26
N ALA A 350 18.99 14.15 -9.10
CA ALA A 350 19.47 14.95 -10.23
C ALA A 350 20.95 14.69 -10.50
N THR A 351 21.31 14.53 -11.78
CA THR A 351 22.70 14.60 -12.22
C THR A 351 23.16 16.05 -12.29
N GLU A 352 24.46 16.30 -12.13
CA GLU A 352 25.02 17.66 -12.21
C GLU A 352 24.70 18.36 -13.55
N ASP A 353 24.67 17.59 -14.64
CA ASP A 353 24.35 18.08 -15.99
C ASP A 353 22.85 18.07 -16.32
N LEU A 354 22.00 17.71 -15.35
CA LEU A 354 20.53 17.66 -15.45
C LEU A 354 20.00 16.78 -16.60
N LYS A 355 20.76 15.77 -17.03
CA LYS A 355 20.26 14.76 -17.98
C LYS A 355 19.16 13.89 -17.39
N GLU A 356 19.25 13.57 -16.09
CA GLU A 356 18.21 12.87 -15.34
C GLU A 356 17.94 13.58 -14.03
N TYR A 357 16.66 13.60 -13.63
CA TYR A 357 16.17 14.10 -12.35
C TYR A 357 14.69 13.74 -12.17
N THR A 358 14.22 13.75 -10.93
CA THR A 358 12.78 13.65 -10.61
C THR A 358 12.33 14.94 -9.95
N ASP A 359 11.39 15.64 -10.58
CA ASP A 359 10.73 16.82 -9.99
C ASP A 359 9.42 16.42 -9.31
N ILE A 360 9.25 16.89 -8.08
CA ILE A 360 7.97 16.96 -7.37
C ILE A 360 7.50 18.41 -7.48
N ILE A 361 6.48 18.66 -8.30
CA ILE A 361 5.96 20.00 -8.59
C ILE A 361 4.67 20.19 -7.79
N ILE A 362 4.58 21.27 -7.01
CA ILE A 362 3.47 21.54 -6.12
C ILE A 362 2.89 22.91 -6.46
N ASP A 363 1.58 22.97 -6.66
CA ASP A 363 0.81 24.21 -6.81
C ASP A 363 -0.08 24.39 -5.58
N PRO A 364 0.31 25.28 -4.63
CA PRO A 364 -0.46 25.54 -3.42
C PRO A 364 -1.83 26.15 -3.67
N ARG A 365 -1.95 26.96 -4.72
CA ARG A 365 -3.18 27.69 -5.05
C ARG A 365 -4.26 26.73 -5.53
N GLU A 366 -3.88 25.80 -6.40
CA GLU A 366 -4.78 24.80 -6.98
C GLU A 366 -4.92 23.53 -6.14
N GLY A 367 -4.04 23.32 -5.14
CA GLY A 367 -4.02 22.12 -4.30
C GLY A 367 -3.65 20.88 -5.10
N THR A 368 -2.67 21.01 -6.01
CA THR A 368 -2.25 19.94 -6.93
C THR A 368 -0.76 19.64 -6.80
N MET A 369 -0.41 18.38 -7.03
CA MET A 369 0.97 17.93 -7.14
C MET A 369 1.16 17.13 -8.42
N GLU A 370 2.33 17.23 -9.04
CA GLU A 370 2.69 16.50 -10.24
C GLU A 370 4.10 15.90 -10.13
N VAL A 371 4.27 14.69 -10.66
CA VAL A 371 5.58 14.04 -10.79
C VAL A 371 5.76 13.59 -12.25
N PRO A 372 6.46 14.37 -13.08
CA PRO A 372 6.76 14.00 -14.46
C PRO A 372 7.90 12.96 -14.52
N LEU A 373 7.60 11.71 -14.86
CA LEU A 373 8.60 10.64 -14.89
C LEU A 373 9.47 10.64 -16.16
N ARG A 374 9.13 11.46 -17.17
CA ARG A 374 9.90 11.57 -18.43
C ARG A 374 11.37 11.93 -18.23
N SER A 375 11.70 12.72 -17.20
CA SER A 375 13.08 13.10 -16.90
C SER A 375 13.74 12.20 -15.85
N SER A 376 12.97 11.29 -15.24
CA SER A 376 13.45 10.44 -14.13
C SER A 376 14.27 9.25 -14.58
N SER A 377 14.26 8.94 -15.88
CA SER A 377 15.07 7.87 -16.46
C SER A 377 15.36 8.13 -17.94
N LEU A 378 16.53 7.68 -18.40
CA LEU A 378 16.93 7.55 -19.80
C LEU A 378 16.66 6.14 -20.37
N LEU A 379 16.26 5.18 -19.51
CA LEU A 379 15.89 3.82 -19.94
C LEU A 379 14.53 3.87 -20.63
N GLU A 380 14.40 3.34 -21.83
CA GLU A 380 13.14 3.34 -22.58
C GLU A 380 12.11 2.35 -21.99
N GLU A 381 12.60 1.40 -21.22
CA GLU A 381 11.86 0.26 -20.67
C GLU A 381 11.03 0.58 -19.42
N VAL A 382 11.14 1.80 -18.88
CA VAL A 382 10.49 2.23 -17.64
C VAL A 382 9.34 3.21 -17.89
N ASP A 383 8.55 3.50 -16.85
CA ASP A 383 7.42 4.41 -16.96
C ASP A 383 7.89 5.88 -17.08
N HIS A 384 7.37 6.59 -18.09
CA HIS A 384 7.61 8.01 -18.33
C HIS A 384 6.34 8.87 -18.24
N ASN A 385 5.29 8.32 -17.63
CA ASN A 385 4.01 8.99 -17.44
C ASN A 385 4.14 10.24 -16.57
N LEU A 386 3.17 11.14 -16.74
CA LEU A 386 2.96 12.26 -15.83
C LEU A 386 1.95 11.83 -14.76
N LEU A 387 2.41 11.72 -13.51
CA LEU A 387 1.53 11.48 -12.39
C LEU A 387 0.97 12.80 -11.86
N LYS A 388 -0.33 12.83 -11.54
CA LYS A 388 -1.02 14.02 -11.04
C LYS A 388 -1.88 13.66 -9.83
N GLY A 389 -1.66 14.38 -8.74
CA GLY A 389 -2.39 14.25 -7.49
C GLY A 389 -3.00 15.56 -7.00
N ARG A 390 -3.76 15.44 -5.92
CA ARG A 390 -4.39 16.57 -5.23
C ARG A 390 -4.15 16.43 -3.73
N PHE A 391 -4.22 17.57 -3.04
CA PHE A 391 -4.19 17.64 -1.58
C PHE A 391 -5.12 18.76 -1.09
N CYS A 392 -5.64 18.63 0.13
CA CYS A 392 -6.40 19.69 0.76
C CYS A 392 -5.48 20.83 1.18
N ARG A 393 -5.90 22.05 0.84
CA ARG A 393 -5.20 23.27 1.23
C ARG A 393 -5.39 23.56 2.71
N SER A 394 -4.33 24.05 3.34
CA SER A 394 -4.39 24.62 4.68
C SER A 394 -5.02 26.03 4.65
N GLU A 395 -5.61 26.44 5.78
CA GLU A 395 -6.20 27.77 5.92
C GLU A 395 -5.15 28.88 6.04
N ASP A 396 -3.96 28.56 6.56
CA ASP A 396 -2.85 29.49 6.76
C ASP A 396 -1.95 29.65 5.52
N GLY A 397 -2.23 28.88 4.46
CA GLY A 397 -1.48 28.87 3.20
C GLY A 397 -0.13 28.15 3.28
N VAL A 398 0.15 27.44 4.38
CA VAL A 398 1.37 26.63 4.53
C VAL A 398 1.17 25.25 3.92
N VAL A 399 2.06 24.85 3.02
CA VAL A 399 2.13 23.49 2.50
C VAL A 399 3.19 22.73 3.28
N GLU A 400 2.77 21.68 3.97
CA GLU A 400 3.64 20.72 4.65
C GLU A 400 3.91 19.56 3.70
N VAL A 401 5.18 19.28 3.45
CA VAL A 401 5.65 18.26 2.51
C VAL A 401 6.64 17.35 3.22
N ASP A 402 6.44 16.04 3.07
CA ASP A 402 7.37 15.01 3.52
C ASP A 402 7.65 14.07 2.35
N ILE A 403 8.91 13.92 1.98
CA ILE A 403 9.34 13.10 0.84
C ILE A 403 10.32 12.06 1.35
N LEU A 404 9.95 10.79 1.22
CA LEU A 404 10.84 9.66 1.44
C LEU A 404 11.39 9.21 0.08
N LEU A 405 12.71 9.32 -0.09
CA LEU A 405 13.43 8.82 -1.24
C LEU A 405 14.32 7.65 -0.83
N ASP A 406 14.06 6.48 -1.41
CA ASP A 406 14.80 5.25 -1.16
C ASP A 406 15.16 4.54 -2.46
N CYS A 407 16.26 4.97 -3.07
CA CYS A 407 16.77 4.47 -4.35
C CYS A 407 15.72 4.60 -5.47
N SER A 408 14.93 3.55 -5.70
CA SER A 408 13.88 3.49 -6.73
C SER A 408 12.47 3.80 -6.23
N VAL A 409 12.32 4.17 -4.95
CA VAL A 409 11.03 4.51 -4.35
C VAL A 409 11.02 5.98 -3.97
N LEU A 410 9.96 6.67 -4.37
CA LEU A 410 9.64 8.01 -3.90
C LEU A 410 8.24 7.96 -3.29
N GLU A 411 8.09 8.31 -2.02
CA GLU A 411 6.78 8.53 -1.39
C GLU A 411 6.68 9.99 -0.96
N VAL A 412 5.66 10.70 -1.45
CA VAL A 412 5.43 12.12 -1.14
C VAL A 412 4.13 12.24 -0.37
N PHE A 413 4.17 12.90 0.78
CA PHE A 413 3.02 13.22 1.63
C PHE A 413 2.85 14.74 1.70
N ILE A 414 1.62 15.23 1.51
CA ILE A 414 1.29 16.65 1.55
C ILE A 414 0.06 16.89 2.43
N ASN A 415 0.18 17.82 3.39
CA ASN A 415 -0.91 18.31 4.24
C ASN A 415 -1.78 17.19 4.87
N ASP A 416 -1.17 16.09 5.31
CA ASP A 416 -1.86 14.98 5.97
C ASP A 416 -2.96 14.27 5.14
N ASN A 417 -3.03 14.46 3.81
CA ASN A 417 -4.06 13.80 2.98
C ASN A 417 -3.64 13.52 1.53
N GLY A 418 -2.68 14.27 0.99
CA GLY A 418 -2.18 14.07 -0.36
C GLY A 418 -1.04 13.08 -0.36
N CYS A 419 -1.14 12.01 -1.16
CA CYS A 419 -0.04 11.07 -1.35
C CYS A 419 0.21 10.76 -2.83
N ILE A 420 1.48 10.70 -3.24
CA ILE A 420 1.89 10.23 -4.57
C ILE A 420 3.18 9.42 -4.45
N SER A 421 3.13 8.17 -4.87
CA SER A 421 4.21 7.21 -4.63
C SER A 421 4.71 6.52 -5.91
N PRO A 422 5.51 7.21 -6.76
CA PRO A 422 6.07 6.59 -7.95
C PRO A 422 7.22 5.62 -7.65
N ARG A 423 7.43 4.70 -8.61
CA ARG A 423 8.72 4.03 -8.79
C ARG A 423 9.55 4.82 -9.80
N VAL A 424 10.84 5.03 -9.49
CA VAL A 424 11.80 5.76 -10.34
C VAL A 424 13.05 4.92 -10.58
N TYR A 425 13.59 4.94 -11.78
CA TYR A 425 14.70 4.05 -12.19
C TYR A 425 15.74 4.82 -13.01
N PRO A 426 16.47 5.77 -12.41
CA PRO A 426 17.46 6.56 -13.15
C PRO A 426 18.57 5.65 -13.70
N ALA A 427 19.04 5.92 -14.93
CA ALA A 427 20.14 5.21 -15.55
C ALA A 427 21.51 5.66 -15.01
N LEU A 428 21.59 6.93 -14.56
CA LEU A 428 22.77 7.59 -14.04
C LEU A 428 22.69 7.75 -12.51
N ASP A 429 23.85 7.95 -11.88
CA ASP A 429 23.96 8.13 -10.43
C ASP A 429 23.73 9.61 -10.03
N GLY A 430 22.51 10.09 -10.27
CA GLY A 430 22.08 11.42 -9.83
C GLY A 430 21.80 11.46 -8.34
N LYS A 431 22.35 12.45 -7.63
CA LYS A 431 22.25 12.57 -6.16
C LYS A 431 21.93 13.98 -5.68
N CYS A 432 21.94 14.96 -6.57
CA CYS A 432 21.71 16.35 -6.19
C CYS A 432 20.24 16.58 -5.82
N ILE A 433 20.02 17.39 -4.80
CA ILE A 433 18.71 17.77 -4.29
C ILE A 433 18.58 19.28 -4.37
N SER A 434 17.42 19.78 -4.80
CA SER A 434 17.19 21.24 -4.86
C SER A 434 15.74 21.62 -4.65
N PHE A 435 15.54 22.84 -4.16
CA PHE A 435 14.25 23.51 -4.07
C PHE A 435 14.22 24.67 -5.07
N ALA A 436 13.10 24.87 -5.76
CA ALA A 436 12.96 25.98 -6.69
C ALA A 436 11.54 26.57 -6.71
N SER A 437 11.44 27.87 -6.97
CA SER A 437 10.19 28.54 -7.33
C SER A 437 10.48 29.74 -8.23
N ASP A 438 9.67 29.90 -9.28
CA ASP A 438 9.73 31.07 -10.16
C ASP A 438 8.92 32.25 -9.62
N GLY A 439 8.08 32.01 -8.61
CA GLY A 439 7.36 33.05 -7.87
C GLY A 439 8.01 33.34 -6.53
N VAL A 440 7.43 34.30 -5.79
CA VAL A 440 7.93 34.67 -4.46
C VAL A 440 7.44 33.67 -3.42
N VAL A 441 8.37 32.99 -2.77
CA VAL A 441 8.15 32.18 -1.58
C VAL A 441 8.29 33.08 -0.36
N GLN A 442 7.20 33.28 0.38
CA GLN A 442 7.19 34.19 1.54
C GLN A 442 8.09 33.64 2.65
N GLU A 443 7.92 32.35 2.97
CA GLU A 443 8.76 31.63 3.90
C GLU A 443 8.82 30.15 3.53
N ALA A 444 10.00 29.56 3.57
CA ALA A 444 10.17 28.12 3.46
C ALA A 444 11.22 27.62 4.45
N GLU A 445 10.85 26.61 5.22
CA GLU A 445 11.75 25.86 6.10
C GLU A 445 11.89 24.47 5.50
N LEU A 446 13.09 24.09 5.10
CA LEU A 446 13.36 22.77 4.54
C LEU A 446 14.49 22.11 5.30
N THR A 447 14.36 20.80 5.51
CA THR A 447 15.44 19.96 6.02
C THR A 447 15.56 18.70 5.18
N VAL A 448 16.76 18.41 4.71
CA VAL A 448 17.11 17.13 4.11
C VAL A 448 17.82 16.29 5.16
N TYR A 449 17.35 15.07 5.39
CA TYR A 449 17.99 14.08 6.25
C TYR A 449 18.57 12.96 5.39
N ARG A 450 19.81 12.54 5.69
CA ARG A 450 20.29 11.23 5.22
C ARG A 450 19.59 10.13 5.99
N MET A 451 19.10 9.12 5.28
CA MET A 451 18.35 8.00 5.84
C MET A 451 19.16 6.70 5.75
N GLU A 452 19.29 5.99 6.87
CA GLU A 452 20.03 4.73 6.98
C GLU A 452 19.35 3.79 8.00
N LEU A 453 19.24 2.49 7.66
CA LEU A 453 18.88 1.42 8.61
C LEU A 453 20.02 1.18 9.60
#